data_AF-W1RPS1-F1
#
_entry.id   AF-W1RPS1-F1
#
_cell.length_a   1.000
_cell.length_b   1.000
_cell.length_c   1.000
_cell.angle_alpha   90.00
_cell.angle_beta   90.00
_cell.angle_gamma   90.00
#
_symmetry.space_group_name_H-M   'P 1'
#
loop_
_entity.id
_entity.type
_entity.pdbx_description
1 polymer ?
#
loop_
_entity_poly.entity_id
_entity_poly.type
_entity_poly.pdbx_seq_one_letter_code
_entity_poly.pdbx_strand_id
1 'polypeptide(L)'
;METLRLTMAQALVKHLQAQFIVMNGVEVPLFGGAWAIFGHGNVAGMGEALAQVKDQFTTFRAHNEQGMALAACAYAKQHRRQRIMACTSSIGPGATNMITAAGLAMANRLPVLFLPGDVFATRTPDPVLQQVEHFNDPTLSVNDCFRPVSRYFDRINRPEQLITSLPAAINTMLDPVTCGPATLALPQDVQTMAFDFPTRFFTKKVHTLRRNRTDLDQLTAAVDAIKAARKPLILLGGGVHYSLAVEEAKAFVEQYQIPACETQAGKGALAWDHPLNLGSVGVTGSSAANKAAQEADLIIAIGTRLQDFTSASRTLFANPNHTLLSINITPFDAEKHNALPLVGDAKSTLEELRAQLTSGWKAPTSWSNQVQALNQAWLSTVDEVTALPAQASNKHYLPTDANVIGVINRFASTNSTIVQAAGGLPGELHKLWRTSSDLGYHVEYGFSCMGYELAGGLGVKMATPERDVIVMVGDGSYLMLNSEIATSVMLGLKLTIVVLDNRGYACINRLQQACGGEPFNNLLQNCHTVDSGAPKTDFAAHAKALGAASEQVACLADLEAALVRAKASDKTYVIAIDTDPMPSTQEGGAWWDVAVPEVSSRDEVKNAERQYKIAKQMQPY
;
A
#
# COMPACT_ATOMS: atom_id res chain seq x y z
N MET A 1 7.65 -34.21 -30.59
CA MET A 1 7.24 -32.94 -29.93
C MET A 1 8.44 -32.01 -30.06
N GLU A 2 8.25 -30.80 -30.59
CA GLU A 2 9.36 -29.85 -30.73
C GLU A 2 9.76 -29.33 -29.35
N THR A 3 11.06 -29.38 -29.05
CA THR A 3 11.63 -28.95 -27.76
C THR A 3 12.76 -27.97 -27.99
N LEU A 4 13.04 -27.16 -26.98
CA LEU A 4 14.16 -26.24 -26.92
C LEU A 4 14.97 -26.55 -25.65
N ARG A 5 16.25 -26.84 -25.82
CA ARG A 5 17.15 -27.14 -24.71
C ARG A 5 17.62 -25.85 -24.06
N LEU A 6 17.22 -25.62 -22.81
CA LEU A 6 17.57 -24.45 -22.01
C LEU A 6 17.87 -24.88 -20.58
N THR A 7 18.66 -24.09 -19.85
CA THR A 7 18.69 -24.21 -18.38
C THR A 7 17.34 -23.82 -17.78
N MET A 8 17.07 -24.26 -16.55
CA MET A 8 15.87 -23.86 -15.82
C MET A 8 15.73 -22.33 -15.75
N ALA A 9 16.81 -21.61 -15.41
CA ALA A 9 16.79 -20.15 -15.33
C ALA A 9 16.52 -19.48 -16.68
N GLN A 10 17.13 -19.97 -17.77
CA GLN A 10 16.86 -19.48 -19.13
C GLN A 10 15.40 -19.72 -19.54
N ALA A 11 14.85 -20.89 -19.23
CA ALA A 11 13.46 -21.20 -19.50
C ALA A 11 12.49 -20.31 -18.70
N LEU A 12 12.79 -20.06 -17.43
CA LEU A 12 12.03 -19.14 -16.59
C LEU A 12 11.99 -17.75 -17.22
N VAL A 13 13.15 -17.14 -17.50
CA VAL A 13 13.24 -15.79 -18.06
C VAL A 13 12.56 -15.70 -19.42
N LYS A 14 12.79 -16.68 -20.30
CA LYS A 14 12.13 -16.75 -21.62
C LYS A 14 10.61 -16.84 -21.50
N HIS A 15 10.09 -17.58 -20.52
CA HIS A 15 8.66 -17.66 -20.26
C HIS A 15 8.10 -16.33 -19.77
N LEU A 16 8.80 -15.60 -18.89
CA LEU A 16 8.39 -14.28 -18.41
C LEU A 16 8.29 -13.26 -19.57
N GLN A 17 9.26 -13.25 -20.49
CA GLN A 17 9.25 -12.38 -21.68
C GLN A 17 8.08 -12.67 -22.64
N ALA A 18 7.54 -13.88 -22.61
CA ALA A 18 6.40 -14.27 -23.43
C ALA A 18 5.04 -13.85 -22.83
N GLN A 19 5.01 -13.25 -21.64
CA GLN A 19 3.77 -12.82 -20.98
C GLN A 19 3.46 -11.35 -21.26
N PHE A 20 2.26 -11.09 -21.76
CA PHE A 20 1.76 -9.76 -22.10
C PHE A 20 0.39 -9.53 -21.47
N ILE A 21 -0.01 -8.29 -21.28
CA ILE A 21 -1.35 -7.92 -20.80
C ILE A 21 -1.91 -6.77 -21.64
N VAL A 22 -3.21 -6.76 -21.85
CA VAL A 22 -3.90 -5.62 -22.48
C VAL A 22 -4.23 -4.57 -21.42
N MET A 23 -3.66 -3.38 -21.55
CA MET A 23 -3.95 -2.20 -20.73
C MET A 23 -4.44 -1.08 -21.64
N ASN A 24 -5.63 -0.54 -21.37
CA ASN A 24 -6.22 0.55 -22.15
C ASN A 24 -6.23 0.27 -23.67
N GLY A 25 -6.51 -0.97 -24.06
CA GLY A 25 -6.53 -1.41 -25.47
C GLY A 25 -5.15 -1.63 -26.10
N VAL A 26 -4.06 -1.41 -25.36
CA VAL A 26 -2.68 -1.62 -25.83
C VAL A 26 -2.07 -2.85 -25.17
N GLU A 27 -1.44 -3.68 -25.97
CA GLU A 27 -0.67 -4.82 -25.47
C GLU A 27 0.69 -4.33 -24.93
N VAL A 28 0.98 -4.66 -23.67
CA VAL A 28 2.25 -4.35 -23.01
C VAL A 28 2.82 -5.61 -22.33
N PRO A 29 4.14 -5.69 -22.08
CA PRO A 29 4.70 -6.81 -21.33
C PRO A 29 4.04 -6.93 -19.95
N LEU A 30 3.75 -8.13 -19.48
CA LEU A 30 3.19 -8.32 -18.13
C LEU A 30 4.23 -7.96 -17.06
N PHE A 31 5.46 -8.43 -17.26
CA PHE A 31 6.57 -8.19 -16.35
C PHE A 31 7.31 -6.90 -16.71
N GLY A 32 7.43 -5.97 -15.74
CA GLY A 32 8.18 -4.71 -15.87
C GLY A 32 9.70 -4.88 -15.93
N GLY A 33 10.18 -6.07 -15.61
CA GLY A 33 11.58 -6.42 -15.46
C GLY A 33 11.78 -7.31 -14.24
N ALA A 34 13.05 -7.55 -13.90
CA ALA A 34 13.44 -8.23 -12.68
C ALA A 34 14.32 -7.34 -11.82
N TRP A 35 14.04 -7.30 -10.52
CA TRP A 35 14.98 -6.85 -9.52
C TRP A 35 15.89 -8.00 -9.11
N ALA A 36 17.20 -7.75 -9.12
CA ALA A 36 18.20 -8.75 -8.78
C ALA A 36 19.32 -8.17 -7.93
N ILE A 37 19.62 -8.85 -6.82
CA ILE A 37 20.93 -8.78 -6.17
C ILE A 37 21.56 -10.16 -6.33
N PHE A 38 22.72 -10.19 -6.98
CA PHE A 38 23.41 -11.43 -7.30
C PHE A 38 24.35 -11.85 -6.18
N GLY A 39 24.22 -13.11 -5.76
CA GLY A 39 25.17 -13.83 -4.91
C GLY A 39 25.35 -15.25 -5.44
N HIS A 40 26.16 -16.08 -4.77
CA HIS A 40 26.44 -17.43 -5.28
C HIS A 40 25.17 -18.27 -5.51
N GLY A 41 24.11 -18.04 -4.72
CA GLY A 41 22.84 -18.77 -4.80
C GLY A 41 22.01 -18.49 -6.05
N ASN A 42 22.28 -17.43 -6.83
CA ASN A 42 21.52 -17.12 -8.04
C ASN A 42 22.35 -16.60 -9.23
N VAL A 43 23.58 -16.12 -9.02
CA VAL A 43 24.38 -15.46 -10.06
C VAL A 43 24.71 -16.38 -11.24
N ALA A 44 25.06 -17.65 -10.97
CA ALA A 44 25.48 -18.58 -12.02
C ALA A 44 24.32 -19.04 -12.92
N GLY A 45 23.09 -19.06 -12.38
CA GLY A 45 21.89 -19.45 -13.11
C GLY A 45 21.11 -18.25 -13.62
N MET A 46 20.46 -17.53 -12.70
CA MET A 46 19.67 -16.33 -13.02
C MET A 46 20.51 -15.20 -13.61
N GLY A 47 21.73 -14.99 -13.14
CA GLY A 47 22.61 -13.93 -13.69
C GLY A 47 22.95 -14.18 -15.17
N GLU A 48 23.33 -15.41 -15.52
CA GLU A 48 23.55 -15.81 -16.92
C GLU A 48 22.28 -15.64 -17.77
N ALA A 49 21.14 -16.14 -17.28
CA ALA A 49 19.88 -16.06 -18.01
C ALA A 49 19.42 -14.60 -18.27
N LEU A 50 19.54 -13.73 -17.28
CA LEU A 50 19.16 -12.31 -17.39
C LEU A 50 20.13 -11.52 -18.26
N ALA A 51 21.44 -11.80 -18.18
CA ALA A 51 22.45 -11.11 -18.98
C ALA A 51 22.24 -11.31 -20.49
N GLN A 52 21.80 -12.51 -20.91
CA GLN A 52 21.52 -12.84 -22.31
C GLN A 52 20.37 -12.03 -22.93
N VAL A 53 19.45 -11.54 -22.09
CA VAL A 53 18.24 -10.84 -22.54
C VAL A 53 18.16 -9.38 -22.08
N LYS A 54 19.26 -8.82 -21.56
CA LYS A 54 19.30 -7.50 -20.91
C LYS A 54 18.72 -6.35 -21.75
N ASP A 55 18.78 -6.45 -23.08
CA ASP A 55 18.27 -5.44 -24.01
C ASP A 55 16.74 -5.56 -24.25
N GLN A 56 16.13 -6.66 -23.81
CA GLN A 56 14.70 -6.97 -23.98
C GLN A 56 13.96 -7.09 -22.65
N PHE A 57 14.67 -7.42 -21.56
CA PHE A 57 14.12 -7.63 -20.23
C PHE A 57 15.04 -7.01 -19.19
N THR A 58 14.70 -5.80 -18.77
CA THR A 58 15.55 -5.00 -17.90
C THR A 58 15.75 -5.65 -16.54
N THR A 59 17.01 -5.73 -16.11
CA THR A 59 17.38 -6.14 -14.75
C THR A 59 17.76 -4.90 -13.95
N PHE A 60 17.08 -4.68 -12.83
CA PHE A 60 17.30 -3.59 -11.90
C PHE A 60 18.01 -4.08 -10.64
N ARG A 61 18.76 -3.21 -9.98
CA ARG A 61 19.47 -3.52 -8.74
C ARG A 61 19.27 -2.40 -7.73
N ALA A 62 18.89 -2.77 -6.51
CA ALA A 62 18.82 -1.87 -5.36
C ALA A 62 20.02 -2.13 -4.42
N HIS A 63 20.00 -1.50 -3.24
CA HIS A 63 21.05 -1.70 -2.23
C HIS A 63 20.67 -2.71 -1.15
N ASN A 64 19.39 -3.07 -1.04
CA ASN A 64 18.89 -4.10 -0.13
C ASN A 64 17.73 -4.86 -0.80
N GLU A 65 17.61 -6.17 -0.55
CA GLU A 65 16.57 -7.00 -1.17
C GLU A 65 15.15 -6.63 -0.71
N GLN A 66 14.98 -6.13 0.51
CA GLN A 66 13.71 -5.55 0.96
C GLN A 66 13.36 -4.34 0.11
N GLY A 67 14.30 -3.42 -0.09
CA GLY A 67 14.11 -2.18 -0.86
C GLY A 67 13.64 -2.45 -2.29
N MET A 68 14.34 -3.31 -3.05
CA MET A 68 13.90 -3.65 -4.41
C MET A 68 12.52 -4.33 -4.45
N ALA A 69 12.24 -5.20 -3.47
CA ALA A 69 10.96 -5.91 -3.43
C ALA A 69 9.80 -5.00 -3.04
N LEU A 70 10.01 -4.00 -2.19
CA LEU A 70 9.02 -2.96 -1.88
C LEU A 70 8.78 -2.04 -3.08
N ALA A 71 9.81 -1.72 -3.87
CA ALA A 71 9.66 -1.00 -5.14
C ALA A 71 8.79 -1.81 -6.13
N ALA A 72 9.01 -3.12 -6.25
CA ALA A 72 8.16 -4.01 -7.04
C ALA A 72 6.70 -4.03 -6.54
N CYS A 73 6.47 -4.03 -5.22
CA CYS A 73 5.13 -3.94 -4.65
C CYS A 73 4.42 -2.63 -5.04
N ALA A 74 5.11 -1.50 -4.89
CA ALA A 74 4.56 -0.20 -5.25
C ALA A 74 4.28 -0.07 -6.75
N TYR A 75 5.18 -0.57 -7.59
CA TYR A 75 4.98 -0.66 -9.03
C TYR A 75 3.71 -1.43 -9.39
N ALA A 76 3.52 -2.61 -8.80
CA ALA A 76 2.33 -3.43 -9.03
C ALA A 76 1.05 -2.73 -8.53
N LYS A 77 1.11 -2.09 -7.35
CA LYS A 77 -0.01 -1.33 -6.79
C LYS A 77 -0.38 -0.12 -7.66
N GLN A 78 0.60 0.65 -8.12
CA GLN A 78 0.38 1.83 -8.96
C GLN A 78 -0.19 1.45 -10.34
N HIS A 79 0.19 0.30 -10.89
CA HIS A 79 -0.45 -0.29 -12.07
C HIS A 79 -1.78 -1.01 -11.78
N ARG A 80 -2.34 -0.86 -10.58
CA ARG A 80 -3.63 -1.46 -10.17
C ARG A 80 -3.63 -2.98 -10.36
N ARG A 81 -2.50 -3.63 -10.05
CA ARG A 81 -2.25 -5.08 -10.17
C ARG A 81 -2.20 -5.63 -11.60
N GLN A 82 -2.16 -4.76 -12.61
CA GLN A 82 -2.10 -5.19 -14.01
C GLN A 82 -0.68 -5.58 -14.44
N ARG A 83 0.35 -5.07 -13.76
CA ARG A 83 1.75 -5.37 -14.07
C ARG A 83 2.48 -5.96 -12.88
N ILE A 84 3.46 -6.81 -13.18
CA ILE A 84 4.20 -7.60 -12.20
C ILE A 84 5.69 -7.26 -12.33
N MET A 85 6.45 -7.40 -11.24
CA MET A 85 7.91 -7.51 -11.32
C MET A 85 8.36 -8.79 -10.64
N ALA A 86 9.49 -9.33 -11.12
CA ALA A 86 10.17 -10.43 -10.45
C ALA A 86 11.24 -9.88 -9.50
N CYS A 87 11.49 -10.55 -8.38
CA CYS A 87 12.54 -10.22 -7.42
C CYS A 87 13.36 -11.47 -7.13
N THR A 88 14.64 -11.49 -7.50
CA THR A 88 15.55 -12.60 -7.22
C THR A 88 16.70 -12.15 -6.32
N SER A 89 17.10 -13.05 -5.44
CA SER A 89 18.25 -12.87 -4.54
C SER A 89 19.03 -14.17 -4.41
N SER A 90 20.19 -14.10 -3.76
CA SER A 90 20.91 -15.31 -3.33
C SER A 90 20.09 -16.13 -2.32
N ILE A 91 20.67 -17.21 -1.81
CA ILE A 91 20.15 -17.97 -0.68
C ILE A 91 20.33 -17.19 0.65
N GLY A 92 19.71 -17.68 1.73
CA GLY A 92 20.05 -17.28 3.09
C GLY A 92 19.58 -15.86 3.39
N PRO A 93 20.47 -14.94 3.82
CA PRO A 93 20.09 -13.58 4.20
C PRO A 93 19.47 -12.79 3.05
N GLY A 94 19.93 -12.99 1.80
CA GLY A 94 19.33 -12.32 0.65
C GLY A 94 17.89 -12.76 0.41
N ALA A 95 17.56 -14.02 0.69
CA ALA A 95 16.20 -14.50 0.61
C ALA A 95 15.34 -13.97 1.77
N THR A 96 15.82 -14.06 3.00
CA THR A 96 15.06 -13.61 4.18
C THR A 96 14.82 -12.10 4.21
N ASN A 97 15.71 -11.30 3.62
CA ASN A 97 15.50 -9.86 3.45
C ASN A 97 14.25 -9.51 2.63
N MET A 98 13.77 -10.39 1.74
CA MET A 98 12.55 -10.14 0.95
C MET A 98 11.25 -10.50 1.69
N ILE A 99 11.31 -11.19 2.84
CA ILE A 99 10.12 -11.70 3.54
C ILE A 99 9.17 -10.59 3.96
N THR A 100 9.70 -9.46 4.46
CA THR A 100 8.88 -8.30 4.85
C THR A 100 8.10 -7.75 3.64
N ALA A 101 8.74 -7.68 2.47
CA ALA A 101 8.09 -7.23 1.25
C ALA A 101 7.04 -8.24 0.75
N ALA A 102 7.30 -9.55 0.86
CA ALA A 102 6.30 -10.58 0.59
C ALA A 102 5.09 -10.46 1.54
N GLY A 103 5.33 -10.21 2.83
CA GLY A 103 4.28 -9.94 3.82
C GLY A 103 3.43 -8.72 3.46
N LEU A 104 4.07 -7.63 3.05
CA LEU A 104 3.38 -6.43 2.56
C LEU A 104 2.55 -6.70 1.31
N ALA A 105 3.12 -7.42 0.33
CA ALA A 105 2.41 -7.80 -0.89
C ALA A 105 1.20 -8.69 -0.54
N MET A 106 1.34 -9.64 0.39
CA MET A 106 0.27 -10.51 0.85
C MET A 106 -0.84 -9.72 1.56
N ALA A 107 -0.47 -8.82 2.46
CA ALA A 107 -1.39 -7.95 3.20
C ALA A 107 -2.17 -7.01 2.27
N ASN A 108 -1.56 -6.54 1.18
CA ASN A 108 -2.18 -5.67 0.19
C ASN A 108 -2.74 -6.40 -1.04
N ARG A 109 -2.60 -7.74 -1.10
CA ARG A 109 -2.95 -8.62 -2.23
C ARG A 109 -2.34 -8.14 -3.56
N LEU A 110 -1.04 -7.87 -3.57
CA LEU A 110 -0.30 -7.35 -4.72
C LEU A 110 0.46 -8.46 -5.45
N PRO A 111 0.49 -8.46 -6.80
CA PRO A 111 1.20 -9.47 -7.57
C PRO A 111 2.68 -9.14 -7.70
N VAL A 112 3.52 -9.90 -7.00
CA VAL A 112 4.98 -9.84 -7.10
C VAL A 112 5.51 -11.27 -7.14
N LEU A 113 6.44 -11.54 -8.06
CA LEU A 113 7.05 -12.87 -8.21
C LEU A 113 8.40 -12.91 -7.47
N PHE A 114 8.46 -13.62 -6.37
CA PHE A 114 9.69 -13.84 -5.61
C PHE A 114 10.40 -15.10 -6.11
N LEU A 115 11.69 -14.96 -6.37
CA LEU A 115 12.57 -15.99 -6.93
C LEU A 115 13.85 -16.11 -6.08
N PRO A 116 13.74 -16.42 -4.77
CA PRO A 116 14.92 -16.56 -3.91
C PRO A 116 15.74 -17.78 -4.32
N GLY A 117 17.07 -17.65 -4.30
CA GLY A 117 17.96 -18.80 -4.38
C GLY A 117 17.74 -19.75 -3.20
N ASP A 118 17.95 -21.05 -3.41
CA ASP A 118 17.77 -22.09 -2.39
C ASP A 118 18.96 -23.06 -2.36
N VAL A 119 18.96 -23.96 -1.37
CA VAL A 119 19.95 -25.03 -1.21
C VAL A 119 20.04 -25.92 -2.45
N PHE A 120 21.09 -26.74 -2.55
CA PHE A 120 21.21 -27.66 -3.69
C PHE A 120 20.17 -28.77 -3.59
N ALA A 121 19.41 -28.99 -4.66
CA ALA A 121 18.44 -30.09 -4.69
C ALA A 121 19.13 -31.46 -4.58
N THR A 122 20.36 -31.57 -5.12
CA THR A 122 21.18 -32.80 -5.00
C THR A 122 21.79 -33.00 -3.61
N ARG A 123 21.87 -31.95 -2.79
CA ARG A 123 22.52 -31.93 -1.46
C ARG A 123 23.98 -32.40 -1.43
N THR A 124 24.62 -32.55 -2.59
CA THR A 124 26.01 -33.00 -2.67
C THR A 124 26.97 -32.04 -1.94
N PRO A 125 26.79 -30.71 -2.01
CA PRO A 125 27.64 -29.77 -1.28
C PRO A 125 27.08 -29.37 0.10
N ASP A 126 26.05 -30.05 0.61
CA ASP A 126 25.44 -29.65 1.88
C ASP A 126 26.40 -29.83 3.07
N PRO A 127 26.35 -28.94 4.07
CA PRO A 127 25.65 -27.66 4.03
C PRO A 127 26.39 -26.64 3.14
N VAL A 128 25.65 -25.92 2.30
CA VAL A 128 26.26 -24.85 1.50
C VAL A 128 26.46 -23.59 2.33
N LEU A 129 27.37 -22.72 1.87
CA LEU A 129 27.49 -21.36 2.42
C LEU A 129 26.10 -20.68 2.45
N GLN A 130 25.78 -19.99 3.55
CA GLN A 130 24.48 -19.34 3.80
C GLN A 130 23.26 -20.26 4.00
N GLN A 131 23.45 -21.59 4.07
CA GLN A 131 22.40 -22.52 4.53
C GLN A 131 22.30 -22.54 6.05
N VAL A 132 21.07 -22.55 6.58
CA VAL A 132 20.81 -22.86 7.99
C VAL A 132 20.69 -24.37 8.12
N GLU A 133 21.51 -24.97 8.98
CA GLU A 133 21.51 -26.40 9.23
C GLU A 133 20.38 -26.79 10.18
N HIS A 134 19.52 -27.71 9.73
CA HIS A 134 18.43 -28.27 10.52
C HIS A 134 18.73 -29.74 10.85
N PHE A 135 19.02 -30.02 12.14
CA PHE A 135 19.42 -31.37 12.60
C PHE A 135 18.35 -32.45 12.44
N ASN A 136 17.07 -32.06 12.32
CA ASN A 136 15.92 -32.96 12.28
C ASN A 136 15.22 -33.04 10.92
N ASP A 137 15.47 -32.10 10.01
CA ASP A 137 14.82 -32.06 8.70
C ASP A 137 15.73 -31.41 7.64
N PRO A 138 16.40 -32.20 6.77
CA PRO A 138 17.28 -31.68 5.72
C PRO A 138 16.50 -31.07 4.53
N THR A 139 15.17 -31.01 4.57
CA THR A 139 14.33 -30.37 3.54
C THR A 139 13.97 -28.93 3.88
N LEU A 140 14.17 -28.51 5.14
CA LEU A 140 13.91 -27.15 5.58
C LEU A 140 14.99 -26.20 5.11
N SER A 141 14.54 -25.02 4.70
CA SER A 141 15.38 -23.88 4.36
C SER A 141 14.76 -22.61 4.91
N VAL A 142 15.52 -21.53 4.96
CA VAL A 142 14.96 -20.21 5.28
C VAL A 142 13.88 -19.76 4.28
N ASN A 143 13.83 -20.34 3.07
CA ASN A 143 12.80 -20.02 2.10
C ASN A 143 11.41 -20.54 2.50
N ASP A 144 11.31 -21.49 3.43
CA ASP A 144 10.01 -21.93 3.97
C ASP A 144 9.29 -20.79 4.73
N CYS A 145 10.02 -19.75 5.17
CA CYS A 145 9.44 -18.52 5.70
C CYS A 145 8.56 -17.75 4.70
N PHE A 146 8.69 -17.99 3.39
CA PHE A 146 7.82 -17.36 2.38
C PHE A 146 6.42 -17.96 2.34
N ARG A 147 6.22 -19.20 2.82
CA ARG A 147 4.93 -19.91 2.77
C ARG A 147 3.77 -19.11 3.39
N PRO A 148 3.88 -18.55 4.62
CA PRO A 148 2.78 -17.77 5.21
C PRO A 148 2.52 -16.42 4.50
N VAL A 149 3.50 -15.93 3.74
CA VAL A 149 3.44 -14.62 3.06
C VAL A 149 3.42 -14.73 1.54
N SER A 150 3.01 -15.89 1.02
CA SER A 150 2.79 -16.15 -0.41
C SER A 150 1.39 -16.70 -0.65
N ARG A 151 0.71 -16.23 -1.70
CA ARG A 151 -0.52 -16.87 -2.20
C ARG A 151 -0.24 -18.20 -2.90
N TYR A 152 0.91 -18.28 -3.55
CA TYR A 152 1.41 -19.50 -4.17
C TYR A 152 2.89 -19.67 -3.81
N PHE A 153 3.26 -20.85 -3.32
CA PHE A 153 4.64 -21.19 -3.01
C PHE A 153 4.98 -22.54 -3.62
N ASP A 154 6.13 -22.64 -4.29
CA ASP A 154 6.73 -23.91 -4.69
C ASP A 154 8.26 -23.85 -4.64
N ARG A 155 8.91 -25.02 -4.57
CA ARG A 155 10.37 -25.16 -4.65
C ARG A 155 10.73 -26.00 -5.87
N ILE A 156 11.46 -25.39 -6.80
CA ILE A 156 11.79 -25.99 -8.10
C ILE A 156 13.03 -26.89 -7.96
N ASN A 157 12.84 -28.10 -7.44
CA ASN A 157 13.88 -29.13 -7.29
C ASN A 157 14.29 -29.81 -8.61
N ARG A 158 13.52 -29.65 -9.70
CA ARG A 158 13.84 -30.17 -11.04
C ARG A 158 13.39 -29.18 -12.13
N PRO A 159 14.11 -29.02 -13.25
CA PRO A 159 13.77 -28.02 -14.28
C PRO A 159 12.34 -28.14 -14.84
N GLU A 160 11.87 -29.36 -15.07
CA GLU A 160 10.55 -29.63 -15.66
C GLU A 160 9.37 -29.20 -14.76
N GLN A 161 9.60 -28.98 -13.46
CA GLN A 161 8.55 -28.49 -12.55
C GLN A 161 8.08 -27.08 -12.95
N LEU A 162 8.94 -26.27 -13.58
CA LEU A 162 8.54 -24.95 -14.09
C LEU A 162 7.36 -25.01 -15.06
N ILE A 163 7.22 -26.09 -15.83
CA ILE A 163 6.15 -26.25 -16.82
C ILE A 163 4.76 -26.16 -16.17
N THR A 164 4.67 -26.55 -14.89
CA THR A 164 3.43 -26.51 -14.11
C THR A 164 3.39 -25.32 -13.16
N SER A 165 4.48 -25.10 -12.40
CA SER A 165 4.46 -24.16 -11.28
C SER A 165 4.50 -22.70 -11.70
N LEU A 166 5.22 -22.35 -12.77
CA LEU A 166 5.31 -20.96 -13.22
C LEU A 166 3.98 -20.43 -13.81
N PRO A 167 3.27 -21.18 -14.69
CA PRO A 167 1.92 -20.78 -15.11
C PRO A 167 0.93 -20.68 -13.95
N ALA A 168 0.99 -21.59 -12.97
CA ALA A 168 0.13 -21.55 -11.79
C ALA A 168 0.41 -20.31 -10.91
N ALA A 169 1.67 -19.95 -10.70
CA ALA A 169 2.07 -18.73 -10.01
C ALA A 169 1.55 -17.47 -10.74
N ILE A 170 1.73 -17.39 -12.06
CA ILE A 170 1.24 -16.26 -12.87
C ILE A 170 -0.29 -16.16 -12.82
N ASN A 171 -1.00 -17.28 -12.98
CA ASN A 171 -2.46 -17.29 -12.89
C ASN A 171 -2.94 -16.86 -11.50
N THR A 172 -2.26 -17.27 -10.43
CA THR A 172 -2.57 -16.83 -9.05
C THR A 172 -2.38 -15.33 -8.88
N MET A 173 -1.30 -14.77 -9.42
CA MET A 173 -1.03 -13.33 -9.37
C MET A 173 -2.05 -12.51 -10.16
N LEU A 174 -2.58 -13.04 -11.26
CA LEU A 174 -3.51 -12.33 -12.15
C LEU A 174 -5.00 -12.52 -11.81
N ASP A 175 -5.34 -13.58 -11.08
CA ASP A 175 -6.73 -13.85 -10.71
C ASP A 175 -7.20 -12.84 -9.65
N PRO A 176 -8.28 -12.09 -9.89
CA PRO A 176 -8.72 -11.05 -8.95
C PRO A 176 -9.19 -11.60 -7.58
N VAL A 177 -9.50 -12.89 -7.47
CA VAL A 177 -9.86 -13.61 -6.23
C VAL A 177 -8.59 -14.02 -5.46
N THR A 178 -7.60 -14.61 -6.14
CA THR A 178 -6.41 -15.18 -5.47
C THR A 178 -5.17 -14.28 -5.53
N CYS A 179 -5.26 -13.13 -6.18
CA CYS A 179 -4.17 -12.17 -6.36
C CYS A 179 -3.39 -11.91 -5.07
N GLY A 180 -2.09 -12.00 -5.21
CA GLY A 180 -1.09 -11.73 -4.17
C GLY A 180 0.25 -12.28 -4.60
N PRO A 181 1.25 -12.24 -3.72
CA PRO A 181 2.61 -12.63 -4.07
C PRO A 181 2.73 -14.12 -4.36
N ALA A 182 3.56 -14.48 -5.32
CA ALA A 182 3.91 -15.86 -5.60
C ALA A 182 5.42 -16.05 -5.43
N THR A 183 5.82 -17.18 -4.85
CA THR A 183 7.23 -17.50 -4.60
C THR A 183 7.59 -18.83 -5.25
N LEU A 184 8.63 -18.82 -6.08
CA LEU A 184 9.26 -20.04 -6.59
C LEU A 184 10.70 -20.07 -6.07
N ALA A 185 10.96 -20.88 -5.06
CA ALA A 185 12.31 -21.05 -4.53
C ALA A 185 13.18 -21.84 -5.52
N LEU A 186 14.40 -21.35 -5.76
CA LEU A 186 15.25 -21.81 -6.85
C LEU A 186 16.55 -22.44 -6.32
N PRO A 187 16.59 -23.77 -6.08
CA PRO A 187 17.82 -24.49 -5.81
C PRO A 187 18.95 -24.12 -6.78
N GLN A 188 20.13 -23.81 -6.23
CA GLN A 188 21.24 -23.24 -7.00
C GLN A 188 21.67 -24.14 -8.17
N ASP A 189 21.76 -25.46 -7.96
CA ASP A 189 22.09 -26.43 -9.01
C ASP A 189 21.00 -26.48 -10.08
N VAL A 190 19.73 -26.54 -9.68
CA VAL A 190 18.59 -26.66 -10.61
C VAL A 190 18.50 -25.48 -11.56
N GLN A 191 18.84 -24.26 -11.12
CA GLN A 191 18.89 -23.08 -12.00
C GLN A 191 19.76 -23.29 -13.25
N THR A 192 20.82 -24.10 -13.13
CA THR A 192 21.79 -24.37 -14.19
C THR A 192 21.51 -25.67 -14.97
N MET A 193 20.63 -26.53 -14.48
CA MET A 193 20.31 -27.80 -15.13
C MET A 193 19.55 -27.56 -16.44
N ALA A 194 20.04 -28.17 -17.52
CA ALA A 194 19.40 -28.12 -18.83
C ALA A 194 18.27 -29.16 -18.96
N PHE A 195 17.18 -28.75 -19.58
CA PHE A 195 16.06 -29.62 -19.91
C PHE A 195 15.50 -29.28 -21.29
N ASP A 196 14.92 -30.28 -21.97
CA ASP A 196 14.31 -30.11 -23.29
C ASP A 196 12.84 -29.64 -23.11
N PHE A 197 12.67 -28.33 -22.89
CA PHE A 197 11.34 -27.74 -22.67
C PHE A 197 10.52 -27.75 -23.96
N PRO A 198 9.21 -28.05 -23.90
CA PRO A 198 8.36 -28.02 -25.09
C PRO A 198 8.24 -26.57 -25.60
N THR A 199 8.43 -26.33 -26.90
CA THR A 199 8.44 -24.95 -27.47
C THR A 199 7.18 -24.16 -27.16
N ARG A 200 6.01 -24.84 -27.07
CA ARG A 200 4.74 -24.25 -26.65
C ARG A 200 4.75 -23.55 -25.27
N PHE A 201 5.71 -23.89 -24.40
CA PHE A 201 5.87 -23.25 -23.10
C PHE A 201 6.31 -21.79 -23.23
N PHE A 202 6.89 -21.41 -24.36
CA PHE A 202 7.36 -20.05 -24.64
C PHE A 202 6.46 -19.30 -25.63
N THR A 203 5.29 -19.87 -25.97
CA THR A 203 4.31 -19.19 -26.82
C THR A 203 3.85 -17.92 -26.13
N LYS A 204 3.85 -16.82 -26.88
CA LYS A 204 3.32 -15.54 -26.42
C LYS A 204 1.90 -15.72 -25.85
N LYS A 205 1.68 -15.26 -24.62
CA LYS A 205 0.38 -15.27 -23.96
C LYS A 205 -0.02 -13.84 -23.63
N VAL A 206 -1.18 -13.43 -24.13
CA VAL A 206 -1.79 -12.14 -23.83
C VAL A 206 -2.90 -12.36 -22.80
N HIS A 207 -2.76 -11.72 -21.65
CA HIS A 207 -3.69 -11.77 -20.54
C HIS A 207 -4.67 -10.60 -20.60
N THR A 208 -5.87 -10.81 -20.08
CA THR A 208 -6.91 -9.80 -19.91
C THR A 208 -7.47 -9.90 -18.50
N LEU A 209 -7.88 -8.78 -17.92
CA LEU A 209 -8.55 -8.77 -16.62
C LEU A 209 -9.88 -9.52 -16.70
N ARG A 210 -10.04 -10.57 -15.89
CA ARG A 210 -11.33 -11.26 -15.73
C ARG A 210 -12.26 -10.46 -14.82
N ARG A 211 -13.54 -10.44 -15.17
CA ARG A 211 -14.62 -9.83 -14.38
C ARG A 211 -15.68 -10.87 -14.09
N ASN A 212 -15.83 -11.23 -12.82
CA ASN A 212 -16.86 -12.16 -12.39
C ASN A 212 -18.17 -11.39 -12.24
N ARG A 213 -19.25 -11.90 -12.84
CA ARG A 213 -20.60 -11.36 -12.67
C ARG A 213 -21.16 -11.73 -11.30
N THR A 214 -22.13 -10.94 -10.84
CA THR A 214 -22.87 -11.20 -9.60
C THR A 214 -23.90 -12.30 -9.76
N ASP A 215 -24.15 -13.01 -8.65
CA ASP A 215 -25.32 -13.87 -8.50
C ASP A 215 -26.62 -13.03 -8.58
N LEU A 216 -27.63 -13.54 -9.29
CA LEU A 216 -28.86 -12.80 -9.58
C LEU A 216 -29.75 -12.61 -8.35
N ASP A 217 -29.76 -13.57 -7.43
CA ASP A 217 -30.56 -13.48 -6.21
C ASP A 217 -29.93 -12.48 -5.24
N GLN A 218 -28.59 -12.51 -5.10
CA GLN A 218 -27.85 -11.48 -4.36
C GLN A 218 -28.05 -10.08 -4.95
N LEU A 219 -28.03 -9.96 -6.28
CA LEU A 219 -28.25 -8.69 -6.97
C LEU A 219 -29.66 -8.16 -6.69
N THR A 220 -30.68 -9.02 -6.74
CA THR A 220 -32.07 -8.66 -6.43
C THR A 220 -32.20 -8.16 -4.98
N ALA A 221 -31.63 -8.90 -4.02
CA ALA A 221 -31.64 -8.50 -2.61
C ALA A 221 -30.92 -7.17 -2.36
N ALA A 222 -29.80 -6.93 -3.06
CA ALA A 222 -29.08 -5.67 -3.00
C ALA A 222 -29.90 -4.49 -3.55
N VAL A 223 -30.58 -4.68 -4.69
CA VAL A 223 -31.48 -3.67 -5.27
C VAL A 223 -32.62 -3.32 -4.31
N ASP A 224 -33.22 -4.31 -3.67
CA ASP A 224 -34.30 -4.11 -2.70
C ASP A 224 -33.81 -3.34 -1.46
N ALA A 225 -32.64 -3.71 -0.93
CA ALA A 225 -32.01 -2.99 0.18
C ALA A 225 -31.72 -1.52 -0.18
N ILE A 226 -31.19 -1.25 -1.38
CA ILE A 226 -30.92 0.10 -1.86
C ILE A 226 -32.22 0.90 -1.97
N LYS A 227 -33.28 0.34 -2.56
CA LYS A 227 -34.57 1.03 -2.72
C LYS A 227 -35.23 1.38 -1.39
N ALA A 228 -35.04 0.56 -0.36
CA ALA A 228 -35.60 0.77 0.98
C ALA A 228 -34.85 1.82 1.82
N ALA A 229 -33.60 2.14 1.46
CA ALA A 229 -32.74 3.01 2.25
C ALA A 229 -33.19 4.48 2.26
N ARG A 230 -33.08 5.12 3.42
CA ARG A 230 -33.38 6.56 3.61
C ARG A 230 -32.12 7.38 3.86
N LYS A 231 -31.09 6.78 4.46
CA LYS A 231 -29.78 7.38 4.71
C LYS A 231 -28.66 6.48 4.17
N PRO A 232 -28.62 6.19 2.84
CA PRO A 232 -27.57 5.36 2.27
C PRO A 232 -26.21 6.09 2.29
N LEU A 233 -25.13 5.33 2.49
CA LEU A 233 -23.75 5.80 2.41
C LEU A 233 -22.92 4.78 1.61
N ILE A 234 -22.15 5.24 0.64
CA ILE A 234 -21.18 4.41 -0.08
C ILE A 234 -19.83 4.46 0.63
N LEU A 235 -19.21 3.30 0.80
CA LEU A 235 -17.84 3.16 1.31
C LEU A 235 -16.93 2.61 0.21
N LEU A 236 -16.09 3.47 -0.36
CA LEU A 236 -15.18 3.15 -1.47
C LEU A 236 -13.89 2.51 -0.95
N GLY A 237 -13.66 1.26 -1.37
CA GLY A 237 -12.45 0.48 -1.09
C GLY A 237 -11.46 0.45 -2.25
N GLY A 238 -10.27 -0.11 -2.01
CA GLY A 238 -9.25 -0.28 -3.06
C GLY A 238 -9.66 -1.18 -4.22
N GLY A 239 -10.66 -2.04 -4.03
CA GLY A 239 -11.24 -2.86 -5.11
C GLY A 239 -11.86 -2.03 -6.23
N VAL A 240 -12.29 -0.79 -5.97
CA VAL A 240 -12.75 0.13 -7.02
C VAL A 240 -11.62 0.45 -8.00
N HIS A 241 -10.43 0.71 -7.48
CA HIS A 241 -9.24 0.96 -8.30
C HIS A 241 -8.78 -0.30 -9.04
N TYR A 242 -8.66 -1.43 -8.35
CA TYR A 242 -8.21 -2.68 -8.97
C TYR A 242 -9.17 -3.23 -10.03
N SER A 243 -10.46 -2.96 -9.88
CA SER A 243 -11.48 -3.27 -10.87
C SER A 243 -11.52 -2.26 -12.03
N LEU A 244 -10.76 -1.15 -11.97
CA LEU A 244 -10.88 -0.04 -12.93
C LEU A 244 -12.33 0.50 -12.99
N ALA A 245 -12.96 0.63 -11.83
CA ALA A 245 -14.36 0.98 -11.63
C ALA A 245 -14.57 2.45 -11.18
N VAL A 246 -13.56 3.30 -11.29
CA VAL A 246 -13.58 4.69 -10.78
C VAL A 246 -14.72 5.49 -11.42
N GLU A 247 -14.83 5.45 -12.75
CA GLU A 247 -15.90 6.15 -13.47
C GLU A 247 -17.28 5.54 -13.20
N GLU A 248 -17.38 4.22 -13.07
CA GLU A 248 -18.64 3.55 -12.74
C GLU A 248 -19.11 3.88 -11.32
N ALA A 249 -18.19 3.95 -10.35
CA ALA A 249 -18.49 4.35 -8.98
C ALA A 249 -18.92 5.81 -8.91
N LYS A 250 -18.22 6.71 -9.62
CA LYS A 250 -18.61 8.12 -9.75
C LYS A 250 -20.00 8.27 -10.37
N ALA A 251 -20.25 7.60 -11.50
CA ALA A 251 -21.56 7.64 -12.16
C ALA A 251 -22.67 7.09 -11.25
N PHE A 252 -22.39 6.06 -10.44
CA PHE A 252 -23.34 5.53 -9.47
C PHE A 252 -23.68 6.56 -8.38
N VAL A 253 -22.66 7.21 -7.80
CA VAL A 253 -22.80 8.29 -6.81
C VAL A 253 -23.64 9.44 -7.38
N GLU A 254 -23.31 9.92 -8.57
CA GLU A 254 -23.99 11.05 -9.23
C GLU A 254 -25.43 10.70 -9.64
N GLN A 255 -25.65 9.51 -10.19
CA GLN A 255 -26.97 9.11 -10.67
C GLN A 255 -27.97 8.95 -9.51
N TYR A 256 -27.54 8.32 -8.42
CA TYR A 256 -28.40 8.00 -7.28
C TYR A 256 -28.30 8.98 -6.11
N GLN A 257 -27.43 9.99 -6.20
CA GLN A 257 -27.23 11.04 -5.19
C GLN A 257 -26.87 10.49 -3.80
N ILE A 258 -26.19 9.34 -3.75
CA ILE A 258 -25.74 8.70 -2.52
C ILE A 258 -24.38 9.28 -2.12
N PRO A 259 -24.20 9.86 -0.93
CA PRO A 259 -22.89 10.32 -0.47
C PRO A 259 -21.90 9.15 -0.34
N ALA A 260 -20.62 9.45 -0.52
CA ALA A 260 -19.54 8.47 -0.48
C ALA A 260 -18.43 8.89 0.48
N CYS A 261 -17.83 7.92 1.14
CA CYS A 261 -16.60 8.07 1.90
C CYS A 261 -15.58 7.01 1.47
N GLU A 262 -14.32 7.21 1.85
CA GLU A 262 -13.20 6.46 1.31
C GLU A 262 -12.40 5.78 2.41
N THR A 263 -11.96 4.54 2.14
CA THR A 263 -10.88 3.90 2.90
C THR A 263 -9.52 4.42 2.43
N GLN A 264 -8.44 4.14 3.19
CA GLN A 264 -7.07 4.44 2.77
C GLN A 264 -6.75 3.96 1.34
N ALA A 265 -7.19 2.76 1.00
CA ALA A 265 -6.95 2.17 -0.31
C ALA A 265 -7.95 2.64 -1.38
N GLY A 266 -9.10 3.18 -0.99
CA GLY A 266 -10.12 3.71 -1.90
C GLY A 266 -9.95 5.18 -2.23
N LYS A 267 -9.21 5.94 -1.41
CA LYS A 267 -9.03 7.39 -1.54
C LYS A 267 -8.58 7.78 -2.95
N GLY A 268 -9.24 8.79 -3.51
CA GLY A 268 -9.04 9.24 -4.89
C GLY A 268 -9.96 8.55 -5.91
N ALA A 269 -10.84 7.64 -5.48
CA ALA A 269 -11.91 7.15 -6.34
C ALA A 269 -12.92 8.27 -6.67
N LEU A 270 -13.03 9.27 -5.80
CA LEU A 270 -13.62 10.57 -6.11
C LEU A 270 -12.60 11.68 -5.86
N ALA A 271 -12.70 12.76 -6.61
CA ALA A 271 -11.95 13.98 -6.30
C ALA A 271 -12.38 14.52 -4.94
N TRP A 272 -11.45 15.10 -4.19
CA TRP A 272 -11.70 15.60 -2.83
C TRP A 272 -12.78 16.70 -2.77
N ASP A 273 -12.95 17.45 -3.86
CA ASP A 273 -13.90 18.57 -4.00
C ASP A 273 -15.25 18.14 -4.61
N HIS A 274 -15.43 16.84 -4.88
CA HIS A 274 -16.72 16.32 -5.32
C HIS A 274 -17.79 16.54 -4.23
N PRO A 275 -18.97 17.10 -4.55
CA PRO A 275 -19.95 17.53 -3.55
C PRO A 275 -20.49 16.41 -2.66
N LEU A 276 -20.43 15.16 -3.14
CA LEU A 276 -20.86 13.97 -2.41
C LEU A 276 -19.69 13.14 -1.84
N ASN A 277 -18.44 13.61 -1.94
CA ASN A 277 -17.31 12.95 -1.30
C ASN A 277 -17.09 13.53 0.11
N LEU A 278 -17.26 12.69 1.13
CA LEU A 278 -17.05 13.05 2.55
C LEU A 278 -15.61 12.86 3.00
N GLY A 279 -14.75 12.43 2.08
CA GLY A 279 -13.39 12.04 2.36
C GLY A 279 -13.32 10.76 3.19
N SER A 280 -12.35 10.73 4.07
CA SER A 280 -11.86 9.53 4.71
C SER A 280 -12.74 9.02 5.85
N VAL A 281 -12.83 7.71 6.05
CA VAL A 281 -13.67 7.09 7.09
C VAL A 281 -12.86 6.28 8.11
N GLY A 282 -13.37 6.14 9.32
CA GLY A 282 -12.81 5.27 10.36
C GLY A 282 -11.99 6.01 11.42
N VAL A 283 -11.05 5.30 12.05
CA VAL A 283 -10.16 5.83 13.12
C VAL A 283 -9.44 7.10 12.69
N THR A 284 -9.03 7.18 11.42
CA THR A 284 -8.40 8.36 10.81
C THR A 284 -9.33 9.05 9.81
N GLY A 285 -10.64 8.98 10.05
CA GLY A 285 -11.67 9.56 9.18
C GLY A 285 -11.93 11.05 9.43
N SER A 286 -12.63 11.68 8.49
CA SER A 286 -13.23 13.01 8.66
C SER A 286 -14.40 12.96 9.64
N SER A 287 -14.71 14.09 10.27
CA SER A 287 -15.91 14.19 11.10
C SER A 287 -17.18 13.96 10.27
N ALA A 288 -17.20 14.45 9.02
CA ALA A 288 -18.31 14.30 8.10
C ALA A 288 -18.60 12.82 7.75
N ALA A 289 -17.59 12.08 7.30
CA ALA A 289 -17.74 10.68 6.92
C ALA A 289 -18.12 9.79 8.11
N ASN A 290 -17.47 10.01 9.27
CA ASN A 290 -17.76 9.22 10.46
C ASN A 290 -19.17 9.49 10.99
N LYS A 291 -19.62 10.74 10.99
CA LYS A 291 -20.99 11.10 11.37
C LYS A 291 -22.03 10.51 10.41
N ALA A 292 -21.76 10.54 9.11
CA ALA A 292 -22.62 9.90 8.12
C ALA A 292 -22.68 8.38 8.31
N ALA A 293 -21.54 7.74 8.59
CA ALA A 293 -21.47 6.29 8.81
C ALA A 293 -22.21 5.82 10.08
N GLN A 294 -22.21 6.64 11.14
CA GLN A 294 -22.96 6.38 12.36
C GLN A 294 -24.49 6.47 12.16
N GLU A 295 -24.95 7.36 11.27
CA GLU A 295 -26.38 7.60 11.02
C GLU A 295 -26.97 6.75 9.90
N ALA A 296 -26.14 6.21 9.01
CA ALA A 296 -26.58 5.50 7.82
C ALA A 296 -27.45 4.28 8.18
N ASP A 297 -28.55 4.09 7.45
CA ASP A 297 -29.38 2.87 7.53
C ASP A 297 -28.97 1.82 6.49
N LEU A 298 -28.18 2.21 5.49
CA LEU A 298 -27.54 1.32 4.54
C LEU A 298 -26.10 1.79 4.28
N ILE A 299 -25.13 0.91 4.51
CA ILE A 299 -23.74 1.10 4.11
C ILE A 299 -23.48 0.20 2.89
N ILE A 300 -23.12 0.79 1.76
CA ILE A 300 -22.76 0.08 0.52
C ILE A 300 -21.24 0.05 0.43
N ALA A 301 -20.64 -1.02 0.96
CA ALA A 301 -19.21 -1.24 0.99
C ALA A 301 -18.72 -1.85 -0.32
N ILE A 302 -17.92 -1.11 -1.10
CA ILE A 302 -17.49 -1.52 -2.44
C ILE A 302 -15.99 -1.82 -2.46
N GLY A 303 -15.64 -3.08 -2.68
CA GLY A 303 -14.25 -3.50 -2.86
C GLY A 303 -13.37 -3.24 -1.63
N THR A 304 -13.93 -3.37 -0.43
CA THR A 304 -13.23 -3.12 0.84
C THR A 304 -13.17 -4.39 1.68
N ARG A 305 -12.08 -4.52 2.46
CA ARG A 305 -11.87 -5.61 3.41
C ARG A 305 -12.48 -5.34 4.78
N LEU A 306 -13.06 -4.16 4.98
CA LEU A 306 -13.65 -3.68 6.23
C LEU A 306 -12.69 -3.84 7.43
N GLN A 307 -11.45 -3.40 7.26
CA GLN A 307 -10.42 -3.52 8.28
C GLN A 307 -10.76 -2.70 9.54
N ASP A 308 -10.07 -3.03 10.63
CA ASP A 308 -10.18 -2.41 11.94
C ASP A 308 -10.25 -0.88 11.90
N PHE A 309 -9.29 -0.23 11.22
CA PHE A 309 -9.30 1.24 11.09
C PHE A 309 -10.53 1.77 10.36
N THR A 310 -10.99 1.11 9.29
CA THR A 310 -12.16 1.53 8.51
C THR A 310 -13.45 1.42 9.31
N SER A 311 -13.60 0.37 10.13
CA SER A 311 -14.82 0.13 10.91
C SER A 311 -14.78 0.74 12.31
N ALA A 312 -13.70 1.44 12.66
CA ALA A 312 -13.41 1.91 14.02
C ALA A 312 -13.55 0.78 15.04
N SER A 313 -12.84 -0.32 14.78
CA SER A 313 -12.93 -1.55 15.58
C SER A 313 -14.37 -2.04 15.74
N ARG A 314 -15.14 -1.97 14.64
CA ARG A 314 -16.57 -2.34 14.52
C ARG A 314 -17.56 -1.46 15.30
N THR A 315 -17.15 -0.28 15.75
CA THR A 315 -18.04 0.67 16.46
C THR A 315 -18.62 1.77 15.58
N LEU A 316 -18.07 1.98 14.37
CA LEU A 316 -18.46 3.13 13.55
C LEU A 316 -19.89 3.05 13.01
N PHE A 317 -20.35 1.86 12.62
CA PHE A 317 -21.68 1.63 12.06
C PHE A 317 -22.72 1.50 13.18
N ALA A 318 -22.95 2.61 13.88
CA ALA A 318 -23.65 2.64 15.18
C ALA A 318 -25.18 2.58 15.08
N ASN A 319 -25.77 2.81 13.90
CA ASN A 319 -27.23 2.69 13.73
C ASN A 319 -27.65 1.22 13.94
N PRO A 320 -28.51 0.91 14.94
CA PRO A 320 -28.87 -0.48 15.25
C PRO A 320 -29.68 -1.16 14.14
N ASN A 321 -30.27 -0.39 13.22
CA ASN A 321 -31.07 -0.89 12.11
C ASN A 321 -30.30 -0.84 10.77
N HIS A 322 -28.99 -0.61 10.79
CA HIS A 322 -28.23 -0.54 9.54
C HIS A 322 -28.20 -1.90 8.82
N THR A 323 -28.29 -1.84 7.50
CA THR A 323 -27.88 -2.94 6.63
C THR A 323 -26.48 -2.65 6.10
N LEU A 324 -25.57 -3.61 6.17
CA LEU A 324 -24.27 -3.53 5.51
C LEU A 324 -24.33 -4.37 4.23
N LEU A 325 -24.38 -3.72 3.06
CA LEU A 325 -24.26 -4.37 1.76
C LEU A 325 -22.80 -4.38 1.34
N SER A 326 -22.21 -5.55 1.08
CA SER A 326 -20.79 -5.69 0.73
C SER A 326 -20.62 -6.22 -0.69
N ILE A 327 -20.18 -5.35 -1.58
CA ILE A 327 -19.81 -5.68 -2.97
C ILE A 327 -18.34 -6.06 -2.99
N ASN A 328 -18.03 -7.34 -3.20
CA ASN A 328 -16.66 -7.82 -3.17
C ASN A 328 -16.43 -8.99 -4.12
N ILE A 329 -15.22 -9.11 -4.65
CA ILE A 329 -14.85 -10.17 -5.61
C ILE A 329 -14.78 -11.57 -4.97
N THR A 330 -14.67 -11.65 -3.64
CA THR A 330 -14.58 -12.92 -2.90
C THR A 330 -15.68 -13.01 -1.84
N PRO A 331 -16.29 -14.19 -1.62
CA PRO A 331 -17.22 -14.42 -0.51
C PRO A 331 -16.59 -14.08 0.86
N PHE A 332 -15.31 -14.43 1.05
CA PHE A 332 -14.57 -14.18 2.29
C PHE A 332 -14.61 -12.72 2.75
N ASP A 333 -14.57 -11.75 1.83
CA ASP A 333 -14.71 -10.34 2.18
C ASP A 333 -16.17 -9.86 2.14
N ALA A 334 -16.99 -10.43 1.25
CA ALA A 334 -18.39 -10.05 1.09
C ALA A 334 -19.25 -10.37 2.33
N GLU A 335 -18.91 -11.42 3.08
CA GLU A 335 -19.70 -11.87 4.25
C GLU A 335 -19.24 -11.27 5.59
N LYS A 336 -18.15 -10.49 5.58
CA LYS A 336 -17.62 -9.90 6.81
C LYS A 336 -18.65 -9.04 7.53
N HIS A 337 -18.61 -9.12 8.85
CA HIS A 337 -19.47 -8.34 9.74
C HIS A 337 -20.97 -8.61 9.51
N ASN A 338 -21.33 -9.83 9.10
CA ASN A 338 -22.70 -10.23 8.82
C ASN A 338 -23.36 -9.33 7.74
N ALA A 339 -22.57 -8.93 6.75
CA ALA A 339 -23.05 -8.14 5.63
C ALA A 339 -24.01 -8.96 4.73
N LEU A 340 -24.93 -8.27 4.08
CA LEU A 340 -25.63 -8.75 2.89
C LEU A 340 -24.58 -8.86 1.76
N PRO A 341 -24.22 -10.08 1.32
CA PRO A 341 -23.14 -10.24 0.35
C PRO A 341 -23.64 -10.01 -1.08
N LEU A 342 -22.84 -9.31 -1.88
CA LEU A 342 -22.99 -9.23 -3.33
C LEU A 342 -21.64 -9.56 -3.98
N VAL A 343 -21.44 -10.83 -4.29
CA VAL A 343 -20.15 -11.35 -4.75
C VAL A 343 -19.98 -11.10 -6.24
N GLY A 344 -19.02 -10.25 -6.61
CA GLY A 344 -18.74 -9.91 -8.00
C GLY A 344 -17.66 -8.85 -8.16
N ASP A 345 -17.22 -8.66 -9.40
CA ASP A 345 -16.31 -7.58 -9.77
C ASP A 345 -16.97 -6.20 -9.63
N ALA A 346 -16.32 -5.25 -8.96
CA ALA A 346 -16.93 -3.96 -8.61
C ALA A 346 -17.47 -3.20 -9.83
N LYS A 347 -16.74 -3.17 -10.95
CA LYS A 347 -17.17 -2.49 -12.18
C LYS A 347 -18.45 -3.12 -12.74
N SER A 348 -18.42 -4.42 -13.00
CA SER A 348 -19.57 -5.14 -13.56
C SER A 348 -20.78 -5.12 -12.63
N THR A 349 -20.58 -5.24 -11.32
CA THR A 349 -21.66 -5.15 -10.35
C THR A 349 -22.32 -3.78 -10.35
N LEU A 350 -21.54 -2.69 -10.41
CA LEU A 350 -22.09 -1.33 -10.47
C LEU A 350 -22.91 -1.10 -11.74
N GLU A 351 -22.47 -1.65 -12.87
CA GLU A 351 -23.23 -1.63 -14.12
C GLU A 351 -24.56 -2.41 -14.01
N GLU A 352 -24.52 -3.62 -13.42
CA GLU A 352 -25.71 -4.45 -13.22
C GLU A 352 -26.71 -3.80 -12.24
N LEU A 353 -26.22 -3.22 -11.14
CA LEU A 353 -27.05 -2.44 -10.21
C LEU A 353 -27.70 -1.24 -10.91
N ARG A 354 -26.96 -0.51 -11.75
CA ARG A 354 -27.49 0.63 -12.51
C ARG A 354 -28.60 0.22 -13.47
N ALA A 355 -28.43 -0.92 -14.13
CA ALA A 355 -29.44 -1.47 -15.03
C ALA A 355 -30.75 -1.83 -14.30
N GLN A 356 -30.65 -2.37 -13.08
CA GLN A 356 -31.83 -2.79 -12.30
C GLN A 356 -32.50 -1.67 -11.50
N LEU A 357 -31.75 -0.69 -10.99
CA LEU A 357 -32.30 0.36 -10.16
C LEU A 357 -33.23 1.32 -10.92
N THR A 358 -33.21 1.32 -12.27
CA THR A 358 -33.94 2.25 -13.17
C THR A 358 -33.68 3.72 -12.84
N SER A 359 -34.06 4.65 -13.72
CA SER A 359 -33.80 6.09 -13.52
C SER A 359 -34.66 6.76 -12.43
N GLY A 360 -35.53 6.01 -11.73
CA GLY A 360 -36.54 6.58 -10.84
C GLY A 360 -36.10 6.78 -9.38
N TRP A 361 -35.23 5.92 -8.85
CA TRP A 361 -34.83 6.00 -7.44
C TRP A 361 -33.62 6.92 -7.26
N LYS A 362 -33.61 7.71 -6.19
CA LYS A 362 -32.47 8.50 -5.70
C LYS A 362 -32.54 8.51 -4.18
N ALA A 363 -31.39 8.69 -3.53
CA ALA A 363 -31.35 8.97 -2.11
C ALA A 363 -32.19 10.22 -1.78
N PRO A 364 -32.86 10.27 -0.62
CA PRO A 364 -33.65 11.44 -0.22
C PRO A 364 -32.81 12.72 -0.21
N THR A 365 -33.29 13.79 -0.86
CA THR A 365 -32.58 15.08 -0.93
C THR A 365 -32.26 15.66 0.44
N SER A 366 -33.11 15.41 1.44
CA SER A 366 -32.85 15.82 2.83
C SER A 366 -31.57 15.20 3.39
N TRP A 367 -31.28 13.94 3.04
CA TRP A 367 -30.06 13.27 3.46
C TRP A 367 -28.83 13.83 2.75
N SER A 368 -28.89 13.95 1.42
CA SER A 368 -27.78 14.51 0.64
C SER A 368 -27.44 15.95 1.07
N ASN A 369 -28.45 16.78 1.37
CA ASN A 369 -28.24 18.15 1.89
C ASN A 369 -27.61 18.17 3.28
N GLN A 370 -28.08 17.32 4.21
CA GLN A 370 -27.51 17.22 5.56
C GLN A 370 -26.02 16.85 5.47
N VAL A 371 -25.70 15.87 4.64
CA VAL A 371 -24.35 15.35 4.49
C VAL A 371 -23.42 16.33 3.77
N GLN A 372 -23.92 17.08 2.78
CA GLN A 372 -23.17 18.17 2.15
C GLN A 372 -22.79 19.27 3.16
N ALA A 373 -23.70 19.62 4.08
CA ALA A 373 -23.40 20.60 5.13
C ALA A 373 -22.30 20.09 6.09
N LEU A 374 -22.33 18.80 6.46
CA LEU A 374 -21.26 18.17 7.24
C LEU A 374 -19.91 18.23 6.49
N ASN A 375 -19.92 17.95 5.19
CA ASN A 375 -18.72 18.00 4.37
C ASN A 375 -18.15 19.42 4.27
N GLN A 376 -18.98 20.43 4.03
CA GLN A 376 -18.56 21.83 3.99
C GLN A 376 -17.91 22.28 5.31
N ALA A 377 -18.50 21.89 6.44
CA ALA A 377 -17.92 22.16 7.76
C ALA A 377 -16.54 21.48 7.91
N TRP A 378 -16.42 20.22 7.49
CA TRP A 378 -15.14 19.51 7.52
C TRP A 378 -14.09 20.17 6.61
N LEU A 379 -14.47 20.59 5.40
CA LEU A 379 -13.54 21.27 4.49
C LEU A 379 -13.03 22.59 5.07
N SER A 380 -13.86 23.35 5.78
CA SER A 380 -13.43 24.54 6.54
C SER A 380 -12.39 24.18 7.60
N THR A 381 -12.64 23.11 8.38
CA THR A 381 -11.66 22.61 9.35
C THR A 381 -10.34 22.22 8.68
N VAL A 382 -10.38 21.53 7.53
CA VAL A 382 -9.17 21.19 6.76
C VAL A 382 -8.42 22.46 6.33
N ASP A 383 -9.13 23.48 5.83
CA ASP A 383 -8.51 24.77 5.45
C ASP A 383 -7.86 25.45 6.66
N GLU A 384 -8.49 25.43 7.83
CA GLU A 384 -7.97 26.01 9.07
C GLU A 384 -6.69 25.30 9.56
N VAL A 385 -6.71 23.97 9.69
CA VAL A 385 -5.57 23.21 10.24
C VAL A 385 -4.39 23.12 9.27
N THR A 386 -4.63 23.25 7.96
CA THR A 386 -3.59 23.23 6.92
C THR A 386 -3.15 24.63 6.44
N ALA A 387 -3.73 25.68 7.02
CA ALA A 387 -3.33 27.06 6.77
C ALA A 387 -1.86 27.31 7.16
N LEU A 388 -1.24 28.31 6.52
CA LEU A 388 0.02 28.83 7.00
C LEU A 388 -0.21 29.56 8.33
N PRO A 389 0.43 29.14 9.43
CA PRO A 389 0.35 29.89 10.68
C PRO A 389 1.08 31.23 10.55
N ALA A 390 0.78 32.18 11.43
CA ALA A 390 1.47 33.49 11.45
C ALA A 390 3.01 33.34 11.61
N GLN A 391 3.44 32.24 12.21
CA GLN A 391 4.83 31.86 12.44
C GLN A 391 5.48 31.14 11.24
N ALA A 392 4.82 31.07 10.07
CA ALA A 392 5.32 30.31 8.92
C ALA A 392 6.73 30.70 8.42
N SER A 393 7.16 31.94 8.66
CA SER A 393 8.53 32.43 8.37
C SER A 393 9.46 32.44 9.59
N ASN A 394 8.98 32.04 10.77
CA ASN A 394 9.79 31.98 11.99
C ASN A 394 10.63 30.69 12.00
N LYS A 395 11.96 30.84 11.96
CA LYS A 395 12.92 29.73 11.95
C LYS A 395 13.01 28.94 13.26
N HIS A 396 12.38 29.42 14.33
CA HIS A 396 12.31 28.74 15.63
C HIS A 396 10.96 28.06 15.86
N TYR A 397 10.00 28.23 14.96
CA TYR A 397 8.72 27.56 15.05
C TYR A 397 8.83 26.14 14.46
N LEU A 398 8.42 25.14 15.24
CA LEU A 398 8.30 23.77 14.77
C LEU A 398 6.90 23.56 14.19
N PRO A 399 6.75 23.41 12.86
CA PRO A 399 5.45 23.17 12.26
C PRO A 399 4.87 21.80 12.62
N THR A 400 3.54 21.70 12.56
CA THR A 400 2.83 20.42 12.66
C THR A 400 2.85 19.68 11.32
N ASP A 401 2.57 18.37 11.36
CA ASP A 401 2.36 17.58 10.14
C ASP A 401 1.27 18.20 9.24
N ALA A 402 0.19 18.74 9.81
CA ALA A 402 -0.88 19.40 9.06
C ALA A 402 -0.42 20.66 8.33
N ASN A 403 0.46 21.48 8.93
CA ASN A 403 1.01 22.65 8.25
C ASN A 403 1.90 22.25 7.06
N VAL A 404 2.72 21.21 7.24
CA VAL A 404 3.58 20.67 6.17
C VAL A 404 2.72 20.09 5.03
N ILE A 405 1.70 19.30 5.36
CA ILE A 405 0.71 18.79 4.39
C ILE A 405 0.06 19.95 3.63
N GLY A 406 -0.32 21.03 4.31
CA GLY A 406 -0.89 22.21 3.67
C GLY A 406 0.03 22.84 2.62
N VAL A 407 1.32 23.02 2.93
CA VAL A 407 2.32 23.53 1.98
C VAL A 407 2.45 22.61 0.77
N ILE A 408 2.58 21.30 1.01
CA ILE A 408 2.76 20.33 -0.07
C ILE A 408 1.50 20.19 -0.93
N ASN A 409 0.30 20.20 -0.33
CA ASN A 409 -0.97 20.18 -1.06
C ASN A 409 -1.11 21.39 -2.02
N ARG A 410 -0.70 22.61 -1.60
CA ARG A 410 -0.73 23.81 -2.45
C ARG A 410 0.26 23.74 -3.61
N PHE A 411 1.38 23.05 -3.42
CA PHE A 411 2.38 22.79 -4.46
C PHE A 411 1.97 21.67 -5.43
N ALA A 412 1.29 20.65 -4.91
CA ALA A 412 0.87 19.47 -5.66
C ALA A 412 -0.13 19.85 -6.77
N SER A 413 -0.11 19.07 -7.83
CA SER A 413 -1.04 19.20 -8.96
C SER A 413 -1.85 17.93 -9.16
N THR A 414 -2.79 17.93 -10.09
CA THR A 414 -3.51 16.71 -10.51
C THR A 414 -2.57 15.62 -11.05
N ASN A 415 -1.38 15.99 -11.52
CA ASN A 415 -0.33 15.06 -11.98
C ASN A 415 0.61 14.57 -10.85
N SER A 416 0.42 15.03 -9.62
CA SER A 416 1.24 14.61 -8.49
C SER A 416 0.72 13.31 -7.87
N THR A 417 1.62 12.50 -7.31
CA THR A 417 1.28 11.33 -6.49
C THR A 417 2.00 11.44 -5.17
N ILE A 418 1.23 11.48 -4.07
CA ILE A 418 1.79 11.39 -2.73
C ILE A 418 2.07 9.93 -2.37
N VAL A 419 3.24 9.67 -1.81
CA VAL A 419 3.67 8.34 -1.36
C VAL A 419 3.99 8.37 0.13
N GLN A 420 3.42 7.41 0.85
CA GLN A 420 3.58 7.26 2.30
C GLN A 420 3.27 5.81 2.74
N ALA A 421 3.70 5.35 3.91
CA ALA A 421 3.32 4.02 4.43
C ALA A 421 3.09 3.92 5.95
N ALA A 422 3.94 4.51 6.79
CA ALA A 422 3.92 4.22 8.22
C ALA A 422 4.00 5.46 9.13
N GLY A 423 3.71 5.29 10.42
CA GLY A 423 3.80 6.38 11.41
C GLY A 423 2.51 7.20 11.55
N GLY A 424 2.62 8.49 11.87
CA GLY A 424 1.47 9.39 12.06
C GLY A 424 0.92 9.97 10.75
N LEU A 425 1.80 10.17 9.77
CA LEU A 425 1.48 10.72 8.45
C LEU A 425 0.39 9.96 7.66
N PRO A 426 0.26 8.62 7.69
CA PRO A 426 -0.84 7.96 7.01
C PRO A 426 -2.20 8.43 7.54
N GLY A 427 -2.31 8.69 8.84
CA GLY A 427 -3.54 9.21 9.44
C GLY A 427 -3.82 10.67 9.07
N GLU A 428 -2.79 11.52 9.14
CA GLU A 428 -2.89 12.93 8.75
C GLU A 428 -3.22 13.09 7.26
N LEU A 429 -2.53 12.35 6.38
CA LEU A 429 -2.81 12.36 4.94
C LEU A 429 -4.19 11.80 4.59
N HIS A 430 -4.67 10.79 5.31
CA HIS A 430 -6.02 10.29 5.11
C HIS A 430 -7.03 11.43 5.32
N LYS A 431 -6.94 12.13 6.45
CA LYS A 431 -7.84 13.24 6.81
C LYS A 431 -7.67 14.48 5.92
N LEU A 432 -6.42 14.87 5.63
CA LEU A 432 -6.09 16.23 5.16
C LEU A 432 -5.61 16.31 3.71
N TRP A 433 -5.17 15.20 3.10
CA TRP A 433 -4.68 15.25 1.72
C TRP A 433 -5.82 15.42 0.71
N ARG A 434 -5.68 16.40 -0.18
CA ARG A 434 -6.68 16.76 -1.20
C ARG A 434 -6.41 16.04 -2.51
N THR A 435 -6.75 14.75 -2.54
CA THR A 435 -6.57 13.89 -3.72
C THR A 435 -7.43 14.36 -4.88
N SER A 436 -6.81 14.80 -5.96
CA SER A 436 -7.49 15.35 -7.16
C SER A 436 -7.45 14.41 -8.37
N SER A 437 -6.87 13.22 -8.24
CA SER A 437 -6.86 12.19 -9.28
C SER A 437 -6.80 10.78 -8.67
N ASP A 438 -7.25 9.78 -9.42
CA ASP A 438 -7.30 8.37 -9.00
C ASP A 438 -5.93 7.68 -8.89
N LEU A 439 -4.86 8.37 -9.31
CA LEU A 439 -3.47 7.99 -9.09
C LEU A 439 -2.73 8.93 -8.11
N GLY A 440 -3.44 9.88 -7.52
CA GLY A 440 -2.86 10.95 -6.72
C GLY A 440 -2.48 10.55 -5.30
N TYR A 441 -2.95 9.40 -4.81
CA TYR A 441 -2.78 8.94 -3.43
C TYR A 441 -2.26 7.51 -3.35
N HIS A 442 -0.98 7.36 -3.01
CA HIS A 442 -0.32 6.06 -2.88
C HIS A 442 0.17 5.86 -1.44
N VAL A 443 -0.77 5.60 -0.53
CA VAL A 443 -0.43 5.31 0.87
C VAL A 443 -0.57 3.81 1.14
N GLU A 444 0.52 3.17 1.57
CA GLU A 444 0.54 1.77 2.01
C GLU A 444 0.25 1.70 3.51
N TYR A 445 -1.02 1.52 3.88
CA TYR A 445 -1.41 1.44 5.29
C TYR A 445 -2.11 0.11 5.62
N GLY A 446 -1.80 -0.93 4.85
CA GLY A 446 -2.34 -2.29 5.04
C GLY A 446 -1.43 -3.16 5.90
N PHE A 447 -0.11 -3.03 5.69
CA PHE A 447 0.95 -3.64 6.48
C PHE A 447 1.73 -2.59 7.30
N SER A 448 1.61 -1.31 6.93
CA SER A 448 2.25 -0.17 7.62
C SER A 448 3.77 -0.35 7.69
N CYS A 449 4.38 -0.70 6.56
CA CYS A 449 5.81 -1.03 6.50
C CYS A 449 6.69 0.22 6.42
N MET A 450 7.41 0.53 7.50
CA MET A 450 8.42 1.58 7.49
C MET A 450 9.54 1.28 6.46
N GLY A 451 10.05 2.34 5.84
CA GLY A 451 11.00 2.32 4.73
C GLY A 451 10.32 2.20 3.36
N TYR A 452 9.05 1.78 3.28
CA TYR A 452 8.30 1.71 2.02
C TYR A 452 8.18 3.08 1.35
N GLU A 453 8.21 4.18 2.08
CA GLU A 453 8.04 5.51 1.47
C GLU A 453 9.10 5.78 0.39
N LEU A 454 10.36 5.45 0.69
CA LEU A 454 11.48 5.66 -0.23
C LEU A 454 11.51 4.62 -1.35
N ALA A 455 11.46 3.33 -0.98
CA ALA A 455 11.47 2.23 -1.95
C ALA A 455 10.21 2.21 -2.83
N GLY A 456 9.06 2.45 -2.23
CA GLY A 456 7.78 2.56 -2.90
C GLY A 456 7.67 3.81 -3.77
N GLY A 457 8.26 4.94 -3.35
CA GLY A 457 8.38 6.13 -4.18
C GLY A 457 9.08 5.83 -5.51
N LEU A 458 10.18 5.07 -5.46
CA LEU A 458 10.86 4.58 -6.65
C LEU A 458 9.94 3.71 -7.52
N GLY A 459 9.24 2.73 -6.92
CA GLY A 459 8.30 1.87 -7.64
C GLY A 459 7.13 2.61 -8.29
N VAL A 460 6.58 3.64 -7.62
CA VAL A 460 5.56 4.52 -8.19
C VAL A 460 6.11 5.29 -9.39
N LYS A 461 7.33 5.85 -9.28
CA LYS A 461 7.96 6.57 -10.38
C LYS A 461 8.26 5.67 -11.58
N MET A 462 8.58 4.39 -11.34
CA MET A 462 8.73 3.40 -12.42
C MET A 462 7.40 3.12 -13.14
N ALA A 463 6.29 3.07 -12.41
CA ALA A 463 4.98 2.76 -12.98
C ALA A 463 4.37 3.95 -13.75
N THR A 464 4.64 5.17 -13.29
CA THR A 464 4.15 6.43 -13.89
C THR A 464 5.29 7.44 -13.97
N PRO A 465 6.26 7.26 -14.91
CA PRO A 465 7.45 8.10 -15.02
C PRO A 465 7.15 9.57 -15.32
N GLU A 466 5.99 9.87 -15.88
CA GLU A 466 5.51 11.22 -16.18
C GLU A 466 4.97 12.00 -14.96
N ARG A 467 4.66 11.31 -13.85
CA ARG A 467 4.06 11.93 -12.67
C ARG A 467 5.08 12.54 -11.72
N ASP A 468 4.68 13.59 -11.02
CA ASP A 468 5.46 14.18 -9.94
C ASP A 468 5.27 13.35 -8.66
N VAL A 469 6.25 12.49 -8.35
CA VAL A 469 6.19 11.63 -7.17
C VAL A 469 6.75 12.38 -5.97
N ILE A 470 5.88 12.66 -5.01
CA ILE A 470 6.19 13.31 -3.75
C ILE A 470 6.17 12.24 -2.66
N VAL A 471 7.27 12.09 -1.94
CA VAL A 471 7.41 11.17 -0.82
C VAL A 471 7.45 11.98 0.45
N MET A 472 6.52 11.75 1.37
CA MET A 472 6.61 12.28 2.73
C MET A 472 7.04 11.17 3.67
N VAL A 473 8.09 11.40 4.44
CA VAL A 473 8.71 10.37 5.27
C VAL A 473 9.15 10.94 6.62
N GLY A 474 8.91 10.21 7.70
CA GLY A 474 9.46 10.56 9.01
C GLY A 474 10.93 10.16 9.14
N ASP A 475 11.67 10.85 9.99
CA ASP A 475 13.08 10.59 10.34
C ASP A 475 13.38 9.10 10.59
N GLY A 476 12.57 8.44 11.43
CA GLY A 476 12.76 7.03 11.74
C GLY A 476 12.57 6.09 10.54
N SER A 477 11.59 6.38 9.68
CA SER A 477 11.33 5.58 8.47
C SER A 477 12.41 5.81 7.40
N TYR A 478 12.89 7.05 7.28
CA TYR A 478 14.01 7.40 6.39
C TYR A 478 15.25 6.58 6.72
N LEU A 479 15.58 6.43 8.02
CA LEU A 479 16.76 5.69 8.45
C LEU A 479 16.71 4.18 8.15
N MET A 480 15.54 3.61 7.80
CA MET A 480 15.43 2.19 7.49
C MET A 480 15.87 1.83 6.07
N LEU A 481 15.45 2.59 5.05
CA LEU A 481 15.71 2.27 3.62
C LEU A 481 16.21 3.48 2.82
N ASN A 482 16.96 4.39 3.45
CA ASN A 482 17.57 5.56 2.83
C ASN A 482 18.44 5.25 1.61
N SER A 483 19.05 4.07 1.54
CA SER A 483 19.91 3.68 0.42
C SER A 483 19.17 3.69 -0.92
N GLU A 484 17.84 3.55 -0.93
CA GLU A 484 17.04 3.63 -2.16
C GLU A 484 16.99 5.03 -2.79
N ILE A 485 17.44 6.06 -2.07
CA ILE A 485 17.72 7.38 -2.66
C ILE A 485 18.83 7.24 -3.71
N ALA A 486 19.91 6.52 -3.42
CA ALA A 486 20.98 6.27 -4.38
C ALA A 486 20.48 5.45 -5.57
N THR A 487 19.61 4.45 -5.34
CA THR A 487 18.95 3.70 -6.42
C THR A 487 18.13 4.62 -7.33
N SER A 488 17.34 5.55 -6.75
CA SER A 488 16.54 6.50 -7.53
C SER A 488 17.40 7.41 -8.42
N VAL A 489 18.53 7.90 -7.88
CA VAL A 489 19.50 8.73 -8.60
C VAL A 489 20.17 7.93 -9.70
N MET A 490 20.64 6.71 -9.39
CA MET A 490 21.29 5.81 -10.34
C MET A 490 20.39 5.50 -11.55
N LEU A 491 19.09 5.33 -11.32
CA LEU A 491 18.11 5.04 -12.38
C LEU A 491 17.56 6.29 -13.08
N GLY A 492 17.92 7.51 -12.63
CA GLY A 492 17.34 8.76 -13.15
C GLY A 492 15.85 8.91 -12.83
N LEU A 493 15.34 8.17 -11.84
CA LEU A 493 13.94 8.16 -11.45
C LEU A 493 13.72 9.17 -10.32
N LYS A 494 13.64 10.44 -10.70
CA LYS A 494 13.51 11.57 -9.79
C LYS A 494 12.32 11.43 -8.84
N LEU A 495 12.60 11.60 -7.55
CA LEU A 495 11.61 11.77 -6.48
C LEU A 495 11.75 13.15 -5.82
N THR A 496 10.65 13.71 -5.32
CA THR A 496 10.68 14.84 -4.36
C THR A 496 10.40 14.28 -2.98
N ILE A 497 11.40 14.24 -2.10
CA ILE A 497 11.29 13.64 -0.76
C ILE A 497 11.28 14.77 0.27
N VAL A 498 10.28 14.77 1.14
CA VAL A 498 10.18 15.68 2.29
C VAL A 498 10.31 14.85 3.56
N VAL A 499 11.41 15.06 4.29
CA VAL A 499 11.71 14.41 5.57
C VAL A 499 11.18 15.29 6.69
N LEU A 500 10.28 14.77 7.51
CA LEU A 500 9.76 15.42 8.71
C LEU A 500 10.52 14.88 9.92
N ASP A 501 11.44 15.67 10.46
CA ASP A 501 12.25 15.32 11.63
C ASP A 501 11.57 15.76 12.93
N ASN A 502 10.83 14.84 13.54
CA ASN A 502 10.22 15.02 14.86
C ASN A 502 11.03 14.33 15.98
N ARG A 503 12.24 13.85 15.67
CA ARG A 503 13.18 13.20 16.59
C ARG A 503 12.63 11.92 17.25
N GLY A 504 12.04 11.04 16.45
CA GLY A 504 11.71 9.67 16.85
C GLY A 504 10.33 9.17 16.40
N TYR A 505 9.78 8.21 17.13
CA TYR A 505 8.47 7.61 16.82
C TYR A 505 7.34 8.39 17.49
N ALA A 506 7.14 9.63 17.06
CA ALA A 506 6.21 10.57 17.69
C ALA A 506 4.76 10.07 17.79
N CYS A 507 4.23 9.42 16.74
CA CYS A 507 2.85 8.88 16.81
C CYS A 507 2.71 7.74 17.82
N ILE A 508 3.74 6.90 17.99
CA ILE A 508 3.75 5.82 18.99
C ILE A 508 3.93 6.41 20.38
N ASN A 509 4.72 7.47 20.53
CA ASN A 509 4.81 8.23 21.78
C ASN A 509 3.45 8.81 22.20
N ARG A 510 2.65 9.33 21.25
CA ARG A 510 1.29 9.82 21.52
C ARG A 510 0.35 8.67 21.89
N LEU A 511 0.42 7.53 21.18
CA LEU A 511 -0.39 6.36 21.50
C LEU A 511 -0.07 5.79 22.89
N GLN A 512 1.21 5.70 23.24
CA GLN A 512 1.69 5.27 24.56
C GLN A 512 1.08 6.13 25.67
N GLN A 513 1.08 7.46 25.49
CA GLN A 513 0.47 8.39 26.43
C GLN A 513 -1.06 8.31 26.45
N ALA A 514 -1.70 8.09 25.31
CA ALA A 514 -3.15 7.89 25.23
C ALA A 514 -3.62 6.64 26.02
N CYS A 515 -2.77 5.62 26.12
CA CYS A 515 -2.99 4.45 26.98
C CYS A 515 -2.59 4.68 28.45
N GLY A 516 -2.28 5.93 28.85
CA GLY A 516 -1.86 6.31 30.20
C GLY A 516 -0.40 6.01 30.54
N GLY A 517 0.39 5.52 29.57
CA GLY A 517 1.83 5.31 29.73
C GLY A 517 2.62 6.61 29.76
N GLU A 518 3.85 6.57 30.29
CA GLU A 518 4.78 7.70 30.16
C GLU A 518 5.54 7.66 28.83
N PRO A 519 6.03 8.81 28.33
CA PRO A 519 6.96 8.84 27.22
C PRO A 519 8.20 7.96 27.50
N PHE A 520 8.34 6.88 26.75
CA PHE A 520 9.45 5.93 26.92
C PHE A 520 9.87 5.30 25.60
N ASN A 521 11.17 5.42 25.29
CA ASN A 521 11.84 4.75 24.17
C ASN A 521 11.25 5.00 22.76
N ASN A 522 10.44 6.05 22.60
CA ASN A 522 9.83 6.43 21.33
C ASN A 522 10.46 7.69 20.74
N LEU A 523 10.53 8.77 21.51
CA LEU A 523 11.31 9.95 21.13
C LEU A 523 12.77 9.75 21.53
N LEU A 524 13.71 10.26 20.72
CA LEU A 524 15.15 10.10 20.97
C LEU A 524 15.58 10.61 22.35
N GLN A 525 14.94 11.67 22.85
CA GLN A 525 15.18 12.22 24.19
C GLN A 525 14.77 11.27 25.34
N ASN A 526 13.93 10.28 25.06
CA ASN A 526 13.40 9.29 26.02
C ASN A 526 14.04 7.90 25.80
N CYS A 527 15.06 7.79 24.95
CA CYS A 527 15.83 6.57 24.73
C CYS A 527 17.06 6.51 25.66
N HIS A 528 17.62 5.32 25.81
CA HIS A 528 18.91 5.17 26.49
C HIS A 528 20.04 5.68 25.59
N THR A 529 20.68 6.78 25.99
CA THR A 529 21.76 7.43 25.25
C THR A 529 23.00 7.62 26.10
N VAL A 530 24.12 7.93 25.46
CA VAL A 530 25.27 8.52 26.15
C VAL A 530 24.89 9.87 26.80
N ASP A 531 25.71 10.37 27.71
CA ASP A 531 25.46 11.61 28.46
C ASP A 531 25.21 12.84 27.57
N SER A 532 25.80 12.87 26.37
CA SER A 532 25.61 13.95 25.39
C SER A 532 24.29 13.86 24.61
N GLY A 533 23.45 12.85 24.85
CA GLY A 533 22.21 12.60 24.12
C GLY A 533 22.41 11.90 22.77
N ALA A 534 21.29 11.62 22.09
CA ALA A 534 21.30 11.11 20.72
C ALA A 534 21.77 12.20 19.74
N PRO A 535 22.61 11.86 18.74
CA PRO A 535 23.07 12.84 17.76
C PRO A 535 21.91 13.27 16.85
N LYS A 536 21.86 14.57 16.49
CA LYS A 536 20.97 15.05 15.43
C LYS A 536 21.49 14.55 14.08
N THR A 537 20.64 13.84 13.34
CA THR A 537 20.99 13.39 11.99
C THR A 537 20.85 14.54 11.00
N ASP A 538 21.88 14.80 10.22
CA ASP A 538 21.79 15.72 9.08
C ASP A 538 21.26 14.97 7.85
N PHE A 539 19.93 14.93 7.72
CA PHE A 539 19.25 14.22 6.63
C PHE A 539 19.59 14.80 5.26
N ALA A 540 19.77 16.12 5.16
CA ALA A 540 20.11 16.78 3.91
C ALA A 540 21.54 16.41 3.48
N ALA A 541 22.52 16.48 4.37
CA ALA A 541 23.89 16.05 4.08
C ALA A 541 23.96 14.55 3.76
N HIS A 542 23.20 13.71 4.48
CA HIS A 542 23.12 12.28 4.18
C HIS A 542 22.58 12.02 2.78
N ALA A 543 21.47 12.65 2.39
CA ALA A 543 20.91 12.53 1.05
C ALA A 543 21.89 13.02 -0.04
N LYS A 544 22.64 14.09 0.23
CA LYS A 544 23.68 14.59 -0.67
C LYS A 544 24.79 13.56 -0.88
N ALA A 545 25.21 12.87 0.19
CA ALA A 545 26.19 11.79 0.11
C ALA A 545 25.71 10.60 -0.74
N LEU A 546 24.39 10.39 -0.84
CA LEU A 546 23.75 9.39 -1.71
C LEU A 546 23.53 9.89 -3.16
N GLY A 547 23.98 11.10 -3.50
CA GLY A 547 23.93 11.66 -4.86
C GLY A 547 22.72 12.57 -5.16
N ALA A 548 21.75 12.67 -4.25
CA ALA A 548 20.60 13.56 -4.42
C ALA A 548 20.99 15.03 -4.38
N ALA A 549 20.10 15.90 -4.89
CA ALA A 549 20.09 17.29 -4.45
C ALA A 549 19.36 17.36 -3.10
N SER A 550 19.78 18.24 -2.20
CA SER A 550 19.15 18.31 -0.89
C SER A 550 19.41 19.61 -0.16
N GLU A 551 18.50 19.94 0.75
CA GLU A 551 18.62 21.08 1.66
C GLU A 551 17.84 20.83 2.96
N GLN A 552 18.35 21.38 4.06
CA GLN A 552 17.61 21.55 5.30
C GLN A 552 16.91 22.91 5.25
N VAL A 553 15.61 22.95 5.51
CA VAL A 553 14.83 24.18 5.61
C VAL A 553 14.49 24.48 7.07
N ALA A 554 14.39 25.77 7.41
CA ALA A 554 14.20 26.20 8.79
C ALA A 554 12.74 26.56 9.13
N CYS A 555 11.88 26.74 8.13
CA CYS A 555 10.49 27.13 8.31
C CYS A 555 9.61 26.73 7.11
N LEU A 556 8.30 26.94 7.21
CA LEU A 556 7.33 26.58 6.16
C LEU A 556 7.50 27.42 4.88
N ALA A 557 7.89 28.69 5.00
CA ALA A 557 8.18 29.54 3.84
C ALA A 557 9.40 29.04 3.05
N ASP A 558 10.44 28.58 3.75
CA ASP A 558 11.62 27.97 3.13
C ASP A 558 11.27 26.64 2.45
N LEU A 559 10.37 25.83 3.06
CA LEU A 559 9.85 24.61 2.45
C LEU A 559 9.12 24.89 1.13
N GLU A 560 8.23 25.89 1.10
CA GLU A 560 7.52 26.29 -0.12
C GLU A 560 8.49 26.69 -1.24
N ALA A 561 9.51 27.48 -0.92
CA ALA A 561 10.56 27.85 -1.87
C ALA A 561 11.42 26.64 -2.32
N ALA A 562 11.71 25.71 -1.42
CA ALA A 562 12.47 24.50 -1.72
C ALA A 562 11.71 23.55 -2.65
N LEU A 563 10.38 23.42 -2.51
CA LEU A 563 9.56 22.61 -3.41
C LEU A 563 9.61 23.12 -4.86
N VAL A 564 9.69 24.44 -5.08
CA VAL A 564 9.89 25.01 -6.43
C VAL A 564 11.24 24.58 -7.02
N ARG A 565 12.32 24.62 -6.23
CA ARG A 565 13.64 24.13 -6.66
C ARG A 565 13.63 22.62 -6.90
N ALA A 566 12.98 21.85 -6.03
CA ALA A 566 12.81 20.41 -6.20
C ALA A 566 12.08 20.09 -7.50
N LYS A 567 11.05 20.86 -7.87
CA LYS A 567 10.36 20.72 -9.17
C LYS A 567 11.29 20.95 -10.35
N ALA A 568 12.17 21.96 -10.29
CA ALA A 568 13.11 22.28 -11.35
C ALA A 568 14.32 21.32 -11.45
N SER A 569 14.62 20.57 -10.38
CA SER A 569 15.71 19.58 -10.36
C SER A 569 15.51 18.48 -11.42
N ASP A 570 16.60 17.99 -12.00
CA ASP A 570 16.64 16.86 -12.93
C ASP A 570 16.85 15.51 -12.20
N LYS A 571 17.34 15.55 -10.96
CA LYS A 571 17.55 14.39 -10.10
C LYS A 571 16.70 14.44 -8.82
N THR A 572 16.64 13.32 -8.10
CA THR A 572 15.98 13.22 -6.79
C THR A 572 16.40 14.35 -5.86
N TYR A 573 15.41 14.95 -5.20
CA TYR A 573 15.56 16.12 -4.33
C TYR A 573 15.01 15.84 -2.94
N VAL A 574 15.81 16.04 -1.90
CA VAL A 574 15.45 15.78 -0.50
C VAL A 574 15.40 17.08 0.30
N ILE A 575 14.25 17.40 0.88
CA ILE A 575 14.05 18.55 1.75
C ILE A 575 13.83 18.02 3.16
N ALA A 576 14.65 18.44 4.13
CA ALA A 576 14.47 18.08 5.52
C ALA A 576 13.96 19.28 6.33
N ILE A 577 12.96 19.05 7.18
CA ILE A 577 12.36 20.08 8.05
C ILE A 577 12.13 19.49 9.45
N ASP A 578 12.50 20.24 10.48
CA ASP A 578 12.19 19.87 11.86
C ASP A 578 10.69 20.12 12.12
N THR A 579 9.98 19.16 12.70
CA THR A 579 8.55 19.29 13.04
C THR A 579 8.29 19.03 14.52
N ASP A 580 7.15 19.49 15.03
CA ASP A 580 6.79 19.25 16.42
C ASP A 580 6.26 17.81 16.60
N PRO A 581 6.84 16.98 17.49
CA PRO A 581 6.36 15.62 17.74
C PRO A 581 5.01 15.53 18.46
N MET A 582 4.56 16.60 19.14
CA MET A 582 3.43 16.51 20.06
C MET A 582 2.06 16.77 19.44
N PRO A 583 1.86 17.81 18.61
CA PRO A 583 0.57 18.05 17.98
C PRO A 583 0.19 16.97 16.97
N SER A 584 -1.08 16.61 16.94
CA SER A 584 -1.74 15.88 15.85
C SER A 584 -3.13 16.47 15.65
N THR A 585 -3.69 16.32 14.46
CA THR A 585 -5.02 16.86 14.14
C THR A 585 -6.08 16.18 15.02
N GLN A 586 -6.63 16.93 15.97
CA GLN A 586 -7.62 16.44 16.94
C GLN A 586 -9.00 16.27 16.30
N GLU A 587 -9.25 17.00 15.22
CA GLU A 587 -10.51 16.99 14.50
C GLU A 587 -10.70 15.69 13.70
N GLY A 588 -11.95 15.23 13.67
CA GLY A 588 -12.31 13.94 13.08
C GLY A 588 -11.84 12.74 13.91
N GLY A 589 -11.72 11.60 13.25
CA GLY A 589 -11.35 10.33 13.84
C GLY A 589 -12.48 9.58 14.54
N ALA A 590 -12.16 8.38 15.01
CA ALA A 590 -13.07 7.49 15.74
C ALA A 590 -12.26 6.62 16.70
N TRP A 591 -12.95 5.93 17.61
CA TRP A 591 -12.31 5.04 18.57
C TRP A 591 -11.57 3.89 17.88
N TRP A 592 -10.45 3.48 18.46
CA TRP A 592 -9.63 2.36 18.03
C TRP A 592 -9.40 1.43 19.23
N ASP A 593 -9.66 0.15 19.04
CA ASP A 593 -9.42 -0.91 20.02
C ASP A 593 -7.92 -1.16 20.17
N VAL A 594 -7.31 -0.40 21.06
CA VAL A 594 -5.95 -0.60 21.55
C VAL A 594 -6.05 -1.05 23.00
N ALA A 595 -5.74 -2.33 23.23
CA ALA A 595 -5.80 -2.91 24.56
C ALA A 595 -4.92 -2.13 25.55
N VAL A 596 -5.51 -1.77 26.69
CA VAL A 596 -4.83 -1.08 27.79
C VAL A 596 -4.54 -2.09 28.92
N PRO A 597 -3.37 -2.05 29.59
CA PRO A 597 -3.07 -2.96 30.68
C PRO A 597 -4.10 -2.93 31.82
N GLU A 598 -4.62 -4.11 32.21
CA GLU A 598 -5.59 -4.26 33.30
C GLU A 598 -4.99 -4.01 34.70
N VAL A 599 -3.66 -4.11 34.82
CA VAL A 599 -2.93 -3.90 36.08
C VAL A 599 -1.80 -2.91 35.85
N SER A 600 -1.75 -1.85 36.66
CA SER A 600 -0.68 -0.86 36.67
C SER A 600 -0.59 -0.17 38.02
N SER A 601 0.62 0.24 38.42
CA SER A 601 0.83 1.14 39.55
C SER A 601 0.44 2.59 39.24
N ARG A 602 0.34 2.95 37.95
CA ARG A 602 0.03 4.31 37.47
C ARG A 602 -1.47 4.55 37.40
N ASP A 603 -1.93 5.66 37.95
CA ASP A 603 -3.36 6.01 37.94
C ASP A 603 -3.84 6.44 36.54
N GLU A 604 -2.96 6.99 35.70
CA GLU A 604 -3.26 7.32 34.31
C GLU A 604 -3.62 6.07 33.50
N VAL A 605 -2.87 4.97 33.68
CA VAL A 605 -3.15 3.68 33.02
C VAL A 605 -4.45 3.08 33.55
N LYS A 606 -4.67 3.08 34.87
CA LYS A 606 -5.95 2.62 35.45
C LYS A 606 -7.13 3.42 34.91
N ASN A 607 -6.96 4.73 34.71
CA ASN A 607 -8.00 5.57 34.15
C ASN A 607 -8.25 5.27 32.66
N ALA A 608 -7.18 5.15 31.86
CA ALA A 608 -7.28 4.78 30.45
C ALA A 608 -7.94 3.41 30.26
N GLU A 609 -7.65 2.45 31.14
CA GLU A 609 -8.25 1.12 31.13
C GLU A 609 -9.76 1.16 31.40
N ARG A 610 -10.21 1.97 32.36
CA ARG A 610 -11.64 2.17 32.62
C ARG A 610 -12.34 2.75 31.38
N GLN A 611 -11.75 3.75 30.73
CA GLN A 611 -12.30 4.34 29.51
C GLN A 611 -12.32 3.34 28.35
N TYR A 612 -11.26 2.54 28.21
CA TYR A 612 -11.19 1.45 27.23
C TYR A 612 -12.31 0.42 27.45
N LYS A 613 -12.54 -0.03 28.68
CA LYS A 613 -13.64 -0.96 29.03
C LYS A 613 -15.02 -0.38 28.70
N ILE A 614 -15.24 0.92 28.94
CA ILE A 614 -16.49 1.60 28.58
C ILE A 614 -16.64 1.63 27.05
N ALA A 615 -15.61 2.06 26.32
CA ALA A 615 -15.68 2.18 24.87
C ALA A 615 -15.88 0.82 24.18
N LYS A 616 -15.25 -0.23 24.72
CA LYS A 616 -15.38 -1.60 24.23
C LYS A 616 -16.82 -2.13 24.26
N GLN A 617 -17.68 -1.65 25.16
CA GLN A 617 -19.10 -2.03 25.21
C GLN A 617 -19.88 -1.57 23.97
N MET A 618 -19.32 -0.67 23.14
CA MET A 618 -19.93 -0.26 21.87
C MET A 618 -19.67 -1.27 20.74
N GLN A 619 -18.77 -2.24 20.93
CA GLN A 619 -18.57 -3.31 19.96
C GLN A 619 -19.79 -4.25 19.94
N PRO A 620 -20.07 -4.91 18.80
CA PRO A 620 -21.28 -5.73 18.65
C PRO A 620 -21.26 -7.06 19.42
N TYR A 621 -20.11 -7.51 19.97
CA TYR A 621 -19.97 -8.78 20.71
C TYR A 621 -19.14 -8.64 21.98
#